data_AF-A0AAV0FCG5-F1
#
_entry.id   AF-A0AAV0FCG5-F1
#
_cell.length_a   1.000
_cell.length_b   1.000
_cell.length_c   1.000
_cell.angle_alpha   90.00
_cell.angle_beta   90.00
_cell.angle_gamma   90.00
#
_symmetry.space_group_name_H-M   'P 1'
#
loop_
_entity.id
_entity.type
_entity.pdbx_description
1 polymer ?
#
loop_
_entity_poly.entity_id
_entity_poly.type
_entity_poly.pdbx_seq_one_letter_code
_entity_poly.pdbx_strand_id
1 'polypeptide(L)'
;MASRAERMAALKAAGVTVGPAKAKRAETSTQQAQPKVADQDPNMWSSKKSDRNRSTTSLKFDMLGTDASILNGSISAERFLEAMIPPSDRELLACLEPREQLESGIRAVVEAALRFCMGLKGYDILVASSQKQAAELEEARRAIDEALESRNSAQKEVKKLKQNIGQVAETAKMVAELELELAVVQAKLDAEVSRHNALKESSFEAGKLAVSAYVEKDLPRLLEEHVLDNQEKIAKAWLKTPDGRKHLDMEGLINFECGRFVMQSELYEILSARNVRPEFLGLPPPMDDPDPPQSPA
;
A
#
# COMPACT_ATOMS: atom_id res chain seq x y z
N MET A 1 -5.68 -4.41 29.25
CA MET A 1 -5.48 -3.64 28.01
C MET A 1 -4.45 -2.55 28.29
N ALA A 2 -3.27 -2.62 27.69
CA ALA A 2 -2.20 -1.64 27.95
C ALA A 2 -2.58 -0.25 27.41
N SER A 3 -2.32 0.78 28.21
CA SER A 3 -2.67 2.17 27.92
C SER A 3 -1.84 2.71 26.74
N ARG A 4 -2.34 3.75 26.07
CA ARG A 4 -1.65 4.40 24.94
C ARG A 4 -0.24 4.90 25.34
N ALA A 5 -0.03 5.26 26.60
CA ALA A 5 1.26 5.66 27.14
C ALA A 5 2.26 4.49 27.20
N GLU A 6 1.80 3.30 27.59
CA GLU A 6 2.65 2.09 27.66
C GLU A 6 3.09 1.61 26.27
N ARG A 7 2.23 1.76 25.25
CA ARG A 7 2.57 1.40 23.86
C ARG A 7 3.59 2.37 23.24
N MET A 8 3.52 3.66 23.59
CA MET A 8 4.48 4.66 23.13
C MET A 8 5.85 4.50 23.82
N ALA A 9 5.88 4.06 25.07
CA ALA A 9 7.12 3.74 25.78
C ALA A 9 7.82 2.51 25.18
N ALA A 10 7.06 1.47 24.80
CA ALA A 10 7.60 0.26 24.17
C ALA A 10 8.21 0.54 22.78
N LEU A 11 7.60 1.42 21.97
CA LEU A 11 8.13 1.82 20.66
C LEU A 11 9.42 2.64 20.75
N LYS A 12 9.59 3.41 21.85
CA LYS A 12 10.81 4.20 22.09
C LYS A 12 11.98 3.34 22.57
N ALA A 13 11.70 2.25 23.30
CA ALA A 13 12.70 1.26 23.69
C ALA A 13 13.21 0.39 22.51
N ALA A 14 12.42 0.28 21.44
CA ALA A 14 12.76 -0.48 20.24
C ALA A 14 13.61 0.30 19.20
N GLY A 15 14.09 1.50 19.53
CA GLY A 15 15.00 2.26 18.67
C GLY A 15 14.36 2.84 17.40
N VAL A 16 13.03 2.88 17.29
CA VAL A 16 12.33 3.43 16.12
C VAL A 16 12.27 4.95 16.24
N THR A 17 13.26 5.63 15.64
CA THR A 17 13.24 7.08 15.48
C THR A 17 12.32 7.47 14.33
N VAL A 18 11.15 8.02 14.66
CA VAL A 18 10.26 8.68 13.68
C VAL A 18 10.84 10.06 13.37
N GLY A 19 11.49 10.19 12.21
CA GLY A 19 11.97 11.47 11.69
C GLY A 19 10.83 12.31 11.08
N PRO A 20 10.99 13.66 11.03
CA PRO A 20 9.95 14.54 10.52
C PRO A 20 9.82 14.45 8.98
N ALA A 21 8.57 14.41 8.52
CA ALA A 21 8.20 14.37 7.11
C ALA A 21 8.63 15.65 6.38
N LYS A 22 9.40 15.49 5.29
CA LYS A 22 9.70 16.57 4.34
C LYS A 22 8.54 16.72 3.36
N ALA A 23 7.88 17.87 3.39
CA ALA A 23 6.97 18.33 2.35
C ALA A 23 7.75 18.54 1.04
N LYS A 24 7.34 17.87 -0.04
CA LYS A 24 7.76 18.20 -1.41
C LYS A 24 6.58 18.79 -2.18
N ARG A 25 6.80 20.02 -2.60
CA ARG A 25 5.98 20.93 -3.39
C ARG A 25 5.77 20.36 -4.79
N ALA A 26 4.54 20.44 -5.29
CA ALA A 26 4.19 20.16 -6.68
C ALA A 26 4.62 21.34 -7.57
N GLU A 27 5.30 21.04 -8.67
CA GLU A 27 5.48 21.96 -9.80
C GLU A 27 4.92 21.28 -11.06
N THR A 28 3.81 21.83 -11.53
CA THR A 28 3.27 21.67 -12.87
C THR A 28 4.08 22.52 -13.83
N SER A 29 4.66 21.91 -14.87
CA SER A 29 4.98 22.64 -16.10
C SER A 29 4.85 21.74 -17.33
N THR A 30 4.03 22.23 -18.24
CA THR A 30 3.58 21.69 -19.52
C THR A 30 4.66 21.89 -20.59
N GLN A 31 4.87 20.90 -21.49
CA GLN A 31 4.73 21.03 -22.96
C GLN A 31 5.54 19.99 -23.78
N GLN A 32 4.81 19.34 -24.70
CA GLN A 32 5.14 18.94 -26.08
C GLN A 32 6.45 18.22 -26.41
N ALA A 33 6.34 16.98 -26.91
CA ALA A 33 6.29 16.71 -28.35
C ALA A 33 5.98 15.22 -28.61
N GLN A 34 5.03 14.94 -29.52
CA GLN A 34 4.83 13.60 -30.09
C GLN A 34 5.89 13.34 -31.18
N PRO A 35 6.17 12.06 -31.47
CA PRO A 35 5.82 11.62 -32.81
C PRO A 35 5.02 10.30 -32.85
N LYS A 36 4.11 10.26 -33.82
CA LYS A 36 3.39 9.08 -34.33
C LYS A 36 4.36 8.07 -34.95
N VAL A 37 4.22 6.80 -34.56
CA VAL A 37 4.54 5.61 -35.39
C VAL A 37 3.50 4.55 -34.97
N ALA A 38 2.40 4.48 -35.71
CA ALA A 38 2.12 3.49 -36.76
C ALA A 38 1.87 2.08 -36.20
N ASP A 39 0.61 1.67 -36.30
CA ASP A 39 0.09 0.33 -36.11
C ASP A 39 0.91 -0.72 -36.88
N GLN A 40 1.29 -1.80 -36.21
CA GLN A 40 1.56 -3.08 -36.85
C GLN A 40 0.94 -4.20 -36.01
N ASP A 41 0.10 -4.97 -36.70
CA ASP A 41 -0.65 -6.12 -36.22
C ASP A 41 0.20 -7.23 -35.58
N PRO A 42 -0.41 -8.05 -34.70
CA PRO A 42 0.23 -9.18 -34.03
C PRO A 42 0.22 -10.39 -34.96
N ASN A 43 1.27 -10.56 -35.77
CA ASN A 43 1.39 -11.74 -36.62
C ASN A 43 2.21 -12.86 -35.95
N MET A 44 1.48 -13.88 -35.52
CA MET A 44 1.81 -15.31 -35.56
C MET A 44 3.30 -15.70 -35.44
N TRP A 45 3.69 -16.16 -34.25
CA TRP A 45 4.68 -17.21 -34.14
C TRP A 45 4.03 -18.50 -33.63
N SER A 46 3.46 -19.25 -34.57
CA SER A 46 3.25 -20.68 -34.41
C SER A 46 4.61 -21.34 -34.24
N SER A 47 4.86 -21.92 -33.07
CA SER A 47 5.98 -22.82 -32.80
C SER A 47 5.80 -24.08 -33.66
N LYS A 48 6.31 -24.02 -34.89
CA LYS A 48 6.44 -25.18 -35.78
C LYS A 48 7.49 -26.11 -35.17
N LYS A 49 7.03 -27.31 -34.84
CA LYS A 49 7.82 -28.50 -34.62
C LYS A 49 8.86 -28.61 -35.74
N SER A 50 10.13 -28.39 -35.38
CA SER A 50 11.26 -28.74 -36.24
C SER A 50 11.62 -30.17 -35.91
N ASP A 51 11.07 -31.09 -36.71
CA ASP A 51 11.59 -32.44 -36.85
C ASP A 51 13.07 -32.37 -37.17
N ARG A 52 13.91 -32.69 -36.18
CA ARG A 52 15.35 -32.75 -36.37
C ARG A 52 15.65 -34.10 -37.02
N ASN A 53 15.59 -34.11 -38.34
CA ASN A 53 16.18 -35.11 -39.22
C ASN A 53 17.62 -35.38 -38.75
N ARG A 54 17.81 -36.51 -38.10
CA ARG A 54 19.14 -37.08 -37.82
C ARG A 54 19.65 -37.66 -39.13
N SER A 55 20.16 -36.79 -40.00
CA SER A 55 20.88 -37.19 -41.20
C SER A 55 22.17 -37.86 -40.73
N THR A 56 22.17 -39.19 -40.73
CA THR A 56 23.36 -40.01 -40.63
C THR A 56 24.12 -39.88 -41.95
N THR A 57 24.94 -38.83 -42.07
CA THR A 57 26.04 -38.82 -43.04
C THR A 57 27.06 -39.85 -42.59
N SER A 58 26.75 -41.11 -42.94
CA SER A 58 27.71 -42.19 -43.10
C SER A 58 28.73 -41.74 -44.14
N LEU A 59 29.82 -41.14 -43.65
CA LEU A 59 31.07 -41.06 -44.39
C LEU A 59 31.61 -42.48 -44.48
N LYS A 60 31.11 -43.22 -45.47
CA LYS A 60 31.79 -44.42 -45.96
C LYS A 60 33.09 -43.93 -46.55
N PHE A 61 34.17 -44.24 -45.87
CA PHE A 61 35.52 -44.14 -46.40
C PHE A 61 35.69 -45.29 -47.41
N ASP A 62 35.15 -45.10 -48.61
CA ASP A 62 35.50 -45.93 -49.77
C ASP A 62 36.89 -45.50 -50.25
N MET A 63 37.91 -45.88 -49.48
CA MET A 63 39.29 -45.92 -49.93
C MET A 63 39.91 -47.19 -49.38
N LEU A 64 39.75 -48.26 -50.15
CA LEU A 64 40.86 -49.02 -50.72
C LEU A 64 40.23 -50.11 -51.58
N GLY A 65 40.40 -49.97 -52.89
CA GLY A 65 40.09 -51.00 -53.85
C GLY A 65 40.77 -52.31 -53.44
N THR A 66 39.98 -53.38 -53.55
CA THR A 66 40.42 -54.68 -54.05
C THR A 66 41.80 -54.65 -54.67
N ASP A 67 42.81 -55.12 -53.94
CA ASP A 67 43.89 -56.01 -54.40
C ASP A 67 44.88 -56.36 -53.27
N ALA A 68 44.39 -56.59 -52.04
CA ALA A 68 45.20 -57.14 -50.95
C ALA A 68 45.09 -58.68 -50.86
N SER A 69 44.99 -59.37 -52.00
CA SER A 69 45.02 -60.84 -52.08
C SER A 69 46.31 -61.35 -52.76
N ILE A 70 47.47 -60.85 -52.31
CA ILE A 70 48.79 -61.35 -52.73
C ILE A 70 49.68 -61.62 -51.51
N LEU A 71 49.12 -62.15 -50.42
CA LEU A 71 49.90 -62.50 -49.22
C LEU A 71 49.94 -64.00 -48.91
N ASN A 72 49.64 -64.88 -49.89
CA ASN A 72 49.78 -66.33 -49.69
C ASN A 72 50.29 -67.12 -50.91
N GLY A 73 50.92 -66.45 -51.87
CA GLY A 73 51.73 -67.11 -52.89
C GLY A 73 53.18 -66.73 -52.69
N SER A 74 54.09 -67.71 -52.60
CA SER A 74 55.53 -67.43 -52.68
C SER A 74 55.80 -66.82 -54.06
N ILE A 75 55.87 -65.50 -54.13
CA ILE A 75 56.34 -64.82 -55.33
C ILE A 75 57.78 -65.28 -55.51
N SER A 76 58.09 -65.91 -56.64
CA SER A 76 59.48 -66.26 -56.97
C SER A 76 60.31 -64.98 -56.95
N ALA A 77 61.55 -65.05 -56.46
CA ALA A 77 62.43 -63.88 -56.33
C ALA A 77 62.50 -63.05 -57.63
N GLU A 78 62.41 -63.71 -58.79
CA GLU A 78 62.36 -63.10 -60.12
C GLU A 78 61.13 -62.20 -60.34
N ARG A 79 59.93 -62.66 -59.97
CA ARG A 79 58.71 -61.84 -60.12
C ARG A 79 58.66 -60.67 -59.15
N PHE A 80 59.26 -60.83 -57.96
CA PHE A 80 59.39 -59.73 -57.00
C PHE A 80 60.38 -58.66 -57.50
N LEU A 81 61.51 -59.10 -58.06
CA LEU A 81 62.49 -58.21 -58.71
C LEU A 81 61.88 -57.47 -59.91
N GLU A 82 61.14 -58.16 -60.77
CA GLU A 82 60.45 -57.52 -61.91
C GLU A 82 59.46 -56.45 -61.45
N ALA A 83 58.67 -56.69 -60.40
CA ALA A 83 57.67 -55.73 -59.92
C ALA A 83 58.29 -54.48 -59.26
N MET A 84 59.51 -54.60 -58.73
CA MET A 84 60.18 -53.55 -57.95
C MET A 84 61.13 -52.67 -58.79
N ILE A 85 61.55 -53.13 -59.97
CA ILE A 85 62.40 -52.36 -60.89
C ILE A 85 61.52 -51.50 -61.80
N PRO A 86 61.71 -50.16 -61.85
CA PRO A 86 60.97 -49.27 -62.74
C PRO A 86 61.06 -49.73 -64.20
N PRO A 87 60.00 -49.62 -65.00
CA PRO A 87 60.01 -50.07 -66.40
C PRO A 87 61.13 -49.42 -67.23
N SER A 88 61.51 -48.18 -66.88
CA SER A 88 62.59 -47.40 -67.50
C SER A 88 63.98 -48.01 -67.31
N ASP A 89 64.18 -48.81 -66.27
CA ASP A 89 65.51 -49.31 -65.88
C ASP A 89 65.75 -50.76 -66.34
N ARG A 90 64.68 -51.43 -66.82
CA ARG A 90 64.73 -52.81 -67.32
C ARG A 90 65.57 -52.95 -68.60
N GLU A 91 65.55 -51.96 -69.48
CA GLU A 91 66.33 -51.97 -70.73
C GLU A 91 67.83 -51.71 -70.47
N LEU A 92 68.16 -50.90 -69.45
CA LEU A 92 69.54 -50.62 -69.05
C LEU A 92 70.20 -51.83 -68.36
N LEU A 93 69.41 -52.64 -67.64
CA LEU A 93 69.90 -53.85 -66.98
C LEU A 93 70.28 -54.95 -67.99
N ALA A 94 69.56 -55.08 -69.12
CA ALA A 94 69.81 -56.15 -70.10
C ALA A 94 71.21 -56.11 -70.77
N CYS A 95 71.91 -54.98 -70.69
CA CYS A 95 73.22 -54.75 -71.32
C CYS A 95 74.41 -54.95 -70.36
N LEU A 96 74.17 -55.27 -69.09
CA LEU A 96 75.23 -55.44 -68.08
C LEU A 96 75.65 -56.91 -67.94
N GLU A 97 76.87 -57.17 -67.45
CA GLU A 97 77.32 -58.53 -67.10
C GLU A 97 76.38 -59.14 -66.02
N PRO A 98 76.12 -60.46 -66.00
CA PRO A 98 75.14 -61.08 -65.09
C PRO A 98 75.33 -60.73 -63.60
N ARG A 99 76.58 -60.48 -63.18
CA ARG A 99 76.92 -60.05 -61.83
C ARG A 99 76.48 -58.60 -61.55
N GLU A 100 76.65 -57.71 -62.51
CA GLU A 100 76.28 -56.30 -62.40
C GLU A 100 74.75 -56.12 -62.47
N GLN A 101 74.06 -56.97 -63.24
CA GLN A 101 72.60 -57.05 -63.25
C GLN A 101 72.04 -57.45 -61.88
N LEU A 102 72.65 -58.45 -61.23
CA LEU A 102 72.26 -58.90 -59.91
C LEU A 102 72.53 -57.81 -58.85
N GLU A 103 73.69 -57.16 -58.88
CA GLU A 103 74.04 -56.08 -57.94
C GLU A 103 73.13 -54.85 -58.10
N SER A 104 72.79 -54.48 -59.34
CA SER A 104 71.88 -53.36 -59.62
C SER A 104 70.43 -53.68 -59.27
N GLY A 105 69.96 -54.91 -59.57
CA GLY A 105 68.64 -55.39 -59.16
C GLY A 105 68.46 -55.47 -57.64
N ILE A 106 69.47 -55.96 -56.91
CA ILE A 106 69.48 -55.96 -55.44
C ILE A 106 69.45 -54.51 -54.91
N ARG A 107 70.21 -53.60 -55.51
CA ARG A 107 70.23 -52.19 -55.11
C ARG A 107 68.85 -51.53 -55.32
N ALA A 108 68.20 -51.78 -56.45
CA ALA A 108 66.86 -51.25 -56.74
C ALA A 108 65.81 -51.78 -55.75
N VAL A 109 65.85 -53.08 -55.41
CA VAL A 109 64.95 -53.68 -54.41
C VAL A 109 65.20 -53.10 -53.02
N VAL A 110 66.47 -52.95 -52.63
CA VAL A 110 66.82 -52.34 -51.33
C VAL A 110 66.39 -50.87 -51.29
N GLU A 111 66.57 -50.10 -52.35
CA GLU A 111 66.10 -48.70 -52.41
C GLU A 111 64.57 -48.60 -52.37
N ALA A 112 63.85 -49.46 -53.09
CA ALA A 112 62.39 -49.49 -53.05
C ALA A 112 61.88 -49.93 -51.67
N ALA A 113 62.50 -50.93 -51.03
CA ALA A 113 62.19 -51.33 -49.65
C ALA A 113 62.50 -50.22 -48.64
N LEU A 114 63.62 -49.50 -48.80
CA LEU A 114 63.96 -48.35 -47.97
C LEU A 114 62.96 -47.19 -48.15
N ARG A 115 62.54 -46.89 -49.38
CA ARG A 115 61.49 -45.88 -49.65
C ARG A 115 60.14 -46.27 -49.04
N PHE A 116 59.75 -47.55 -49.12
CA PHE A 116 58.54 -48.06 -48.48
C PHE A 116 58.62 -47.97 -46.95
N CYS A 117 59.73 -48.37 -46.34
CA CYS A 117 59.97 -48.24 -44.90
C CYS A 117 60.00 -46.78 -44.44
N MET A 118 60.53 -45.85 -45.24
CA MET A 118 60.47 -44.41 -44.96
C MET A 118 59.04 -43.86 -45.09
N GLY A 119 58.25 -44.36 -46.06
CA GLY A 119 56.82 -44.05 -46.19
C GLY A 119 56.00 -44.51 -44.98
N LEU A 120 56.28 -45.70 -44.44
CA LEU A 120 55.66 -46.21 -43.21
C LEU A 120 55.98 -45.33 -41.99
N LYS A 121 57.22 -44.84 -41.85
CA LYS A 121 57.57 -43.86 -40.80
C LYS A 121 56.80 -42.54 -40.94
N GLY A 122 56.53 -42.10 -42.18
CA GLY A 122 55.68 -40.94 -42.44
C GLY A 122 54.21 -41.19 -42.04
N TYR A 123 53.72 -42.42 -42.23
CA TYR A 123 52.38 -42.83 -41.80
C TYR A 123 52.24 -42.85 -40.27
N ASP A 124 53.25 -43.32 -39.54
CA ASP A 124 53.26 -43.29 -38.07
C ASP A 124 53.15 -41.86 -37.52
N ILE A 125 53.84 -40.90 -38.14
CA ILE A 125 53.74 -39.47 -37.80
C ILE A 125 52.32 -38.95 -38.06
N LEU A 126 51.71 -39.34 -39.19
CA LEU A 126 50.35 -38.95 -39.53
C LEU A 126 49.32 -39.55 -38.55
N VAL A 127 49.48 -40.83 -38.18
CA VAL A 127 48.65 -41.50 -37.19
C VAL A 127 48.78 -40.83 -35.83
N ALA A 128 50.01 -40.56 -35.36
CA ALA A 128 50.23 -39.85 -34.10
C ALA A 128 49.61 -38.44 -34.12
N SER A 129 49.73 -37.71 -35.24
CA SER A 129 49.09 -36.41 -35.42
C SER A 129 47.56 -36.51 -35.40
N SER A 130 46.97 -37.52 -36.05
CA SER A 130 45.52 -37.74 -36.04
C SER A 130 44.99 -38.15 -34.67
N GLN A 131 45.75 -38.94 -33.91
CA GLN A 131 45.41 -39.32 -32.54
C GLN A 131 45.47 -38.12 -31.61
N LYS A 132 46.46 -37.23 -31.79
CA LYS A 132 46.55 -35.97 -31.07
C LYS A 132 45.35 -35.07 -31.38
N GLN A 133 44.98 -34.91 -32.65
CA GLN A 133 43.79 -34.14 -33.04
C GLN A 133 42.49 -34.76 -32.51
N ALA A 134 42.38 -36.09 -32.48
CA ALA A 134 41.23 -36.77 -31.89
C ALA A 134 41.12 -36.50 -30.39
N ALA A 135 42.24 -36.53 -29.66
CA ALA A 135 42.28 -36.20 -28.24
C ALA A 135 41.89 -34.73 -27.97
N GLU A 136 42.41 -33.79 -28.76
CA GLU A 136 42.04 -32.35 -28.66
C GLU A 136 40.54 -32.13 -28.96
N LEU A 137 39.97 -32.85 -29.93
CA LEU A 137 38.54 -32.80 -30.22
C LEU A 137 37.68 -33.41 -29.10
N GLU A 138 38.14 -34.48 -28.44
CA GLU A 138 37.44 -35.03 -27.28
C GLU A 138 37.47 -34.07 -26.08
N GLU A 139 38.61 -33.42 -25.83
CA GLU A 139 38.73 -32.41 -24.78
C GLU A 139 37.83 -31.20 -25.06
N ALA A 140 37.81 -30.71 -26.31
CA ALA A 140 36.92 -29.64 -26.74
C ALA A 140 35.43 -30.02 -26.59
N ARG A 141 35.06 -31.28 -26.86
CA ARG A 141 33.70 -31.79 -26.64
C ARG A 141 33.33 -31.78 -25.16
N ARG A 142 34.21 -32.27 -24.28
CA ARG A 142 33.97 -32.24 -22.82
C ARG A 142 33.79 -30.81 -22.32
N ALA A 143 34.64 -29.89 -22.76
CA ALA A 143 34.51 -28.47 -22.39
C ALA A 143 33.18 -27.85 -22.86
N ILE A 144 32.69 -28.22 -24.04
CA ILE A 144 31.37 -27.78 -24.54
C ILE A 144 30.24 -28.36 -23.69
N ASP A 145 30.30 -29.65 -23.34
CA ASP A 145 29.27 -30.28 -22.51
C ASP A 145 29.20 -29.66 -21.11
N GLU A 146 30.35 -29.40 -20.47
CA GLU A 146 30.42 -28.66 -19.20
C GLU A 146 29.88 -27.23 -19.32
N ALA A 147 30.18 -26.53 -20.42
CA ALA A 147 29.63 -25.20 -20.71
C ALA A 147 28.10 -25.23 -20.92
N LEU A 148 27.56 -26.29 -21.52
CA LEU A 148 26.13 -26.47 -21.69
C LEU A 148 25.43 -26.78 -20.36
N GLU A 149 26.03 -27.62 -19.52
CA GLU A 149 25.49 -27.93 -18.19
C GLU A 149 25.46 -26.70 -17.29
N SER A 150 26.56 -25.93 -17.24
CA SER A 150 26.63 -24.67 -16.49
C SER A 150 25.66 -23.60 -17.03
N ARG A 151 25.47 -23.52 -18.35
CA ARG A 151 24.43 -22.65 -18.93
C ARG A 151 23.03 -23.09 -18.53
N ASN A 152 22.76 -24.40 -18.52
CA ASN A 152 21.46 -24.94 -18.16
C ASN A 152 21.14 -24.73 -16.67
N SER A 153 22.13 -24.84 -15.78
CA SER A 153 21.96 -24.53 -14.36
C SER A 153 21.67 -23.03 -14.16
N ALA A 154 22.45 -22.15 -14.78
CA ALA A 154 22.21 -20.70 -14.75
C ALA A 154 20.81 -20.33 -15.30
N GLN A 155 20.35 -20.99 -16.36
CA GLN A 155 19.01 -20.76 -16.91
C GLN A 155 17.90 -21.20 -15.94
N LYS A 156 18.10 -22.27 -15.17
CA LYS A 156 17.16 -22.69 -14.11
C LYS A 156 17.11 -21.65 -13.00
N GLU A 157 18.24 -21.09 -12.59
CA GLU A 157 18.28 -20.02 -11.58
C GLU A 157 17.58 -18.75 -12.05
N VAL A 158 17.83 -18.32 -13.30
CA VAL A 158 17.12 -17.17 -13.89
C VAL A 158 15.61 -17.40 -13.94
N LYS A 159 15.15 -18.61 -14.25
CA LYS A 159 13.71 -18.95 -14.19
C LYS A 159 13.15 -18.84 -12.77
N LYS A 160 13.86 -19.32 -11.75
CA LYS A 160 13.46 -19.18 -10.34
C LYS A 160 13.40 -17.71 -9.93
N LEU A 161 14.40 -16.91 -10.29
CA LEU A 161 14.42 -15.48 -9.99
C LEU A 161 13.25 -14.74 -10.66
N LYS A 162 12.92 -15.06 -11.91
CA LYS A 162 11.74 -14.49 -12.59
C LYS A 162 10.42 -14.82 -11.87
N GLN A 163 10.27 -16.06 -11.39
CA GLN A 163 9.10 -16.45 -10.59
C GLN A 163 9.04 -15.66 -9.28
N ASN A 164 10.16 -15.56 -8.56
CA ASN A 164 10.23 -14.80 -7.31
C ASN A 164 9.92 -13.31 -7.52
N ILE A 165 10.44 -12.70 -8.59
CA ILE A 165 10.13 -11.30 -8.94
C ILE A 165 8.64 -11.14 -9.24
N GLY A 166 8.02 -12.09 -9.95
CA GLY A 166 6.58 -12.11 -10.18
C GLY A 166 5.77 -12.13 -8.87
N GLN A 167 6.14 -13.01 -7.94
CA GLN A 167 5.50 -13.09 -6.63
C GLN A 167 5.69 -11.81 -5.81
N VAL A 168 6.88 -11.22 -5.81
CA VAL A 168 7.15 -9.94 -5.13
C VAL A 168 6.34 -8.80 -5.74
N ALA A 169 6.14 -8.79 -7.05
CA ALA A 169 5.32 -7.78 -7.71
C ALA A 169 3.83 -7.92 -7.36
N GLU A 170 3.32 -9.15 -7.24
CA GLU A 170 1.95 -9.41 -6.79
C GLU A 170 1.74 -9.03 -5.33
N THR A 171 2.67 -9.38 -4.44
CA THR A 171 2.57 -8.96 -3.03
C THR A 171 2.67 -7.45 -2.86
N ALA A 172 3.53 -6.78 -3.65
CA ALA A 172 3.61 -5.32 -3.63
C ALA A 172 2.31 -4.65 -4.07
N LYS A 173 1.61 -5.20 -5.08
CA LYS A 173 0.27 -4.71 -5.48
C LYS A 173 -0.75 -4.89 -4.36
N MET A 174 -0.79 -6.08 -3.75
CA MET A 174 -1.70 -6.35 -2.64
C MET A 174 -1.45 -5.44 -1.44
N VAL A 175 -0.18 -5.15 -1.11
CA VAL A 175 0.18 -4.20 -0.04
C VAL A 175 -0.32 -2.80 -0.37
N ALA A 176 -0.12 -2.32 -1.61
CA ALA A 176 -0.60 -1.01 -2.02
C ALA A 176 -2.14 -0.90 -1.97
N GLU A 177 -2.86 -1.96 -2.34
CA GLU A 177 -4.32 -2.03 -2.20
C GLU A 177 -4.77 -1.97 -0.73
N LEU A 178 -4.13 -2.73 0.15
CA LEU A 178 -4.44 -2.73 1.59
C LEU A 178 -4.10 -1.38 2.26
N GLU A 179 -3.02 -0.73 1.85
CA GLU A 179 -2.67 0.62 2.32
C GLU A 179 -3.74 1.65 1.93
N LEU A 180 -4.28 1.54 0.71
CA LEU A 180 -5.38 2.39 0.25
C LEU A 180 -6.66 2.13 1.06
N GLU A 181 -7.01 0.86 1.29
CA GLU A 181 -8.17 0.49 2.12
C GLU A 181 -8.02 1.02 3.55
N LEU A 182 -6.83 0.90 4.14
CA LEU A 182 -6.54 1.42 5.46
C LEU A 182 -6.73 2.94 5.50
N ALA A 183 -6.24 3.68 4.51
CA ALA A 183 -6.43 5.13 4.41
C ALA A 183 -7.93 5.51 4.32
N VAL A 184 -8.73 4.75 3.56
CA VAL A 184 -10.18 4.95 3.45
C VAL A 184 -10.88 4.69 4.79
N VAL A 185 -10.51 3.61 5.49
CA VAL A 185 -11.07 3.29 6.80
C VAL A 185 -10.71 4.35 7.83
N GLN A 186 -9.47 4.83 7.82
CA GLN A 186 -9.00 5.91 8.69
C GLN A 186 -9.81 7.19 8.46
N ALA A 187 -10.00 7.60 7.20
CA ALA A 187 -10.77 8.78 6.85
C ALA A 187 -12.25 8.68 7.29
N LYS A 188 -12.86 7.48 7.16
CA LYS A 188 -14.22 7.23 7.66
C LYS A 188 -14.30 7.33 9.18
N LEU A 189 -13.31 6.80 9.88
CA LEU A 189 -13.24 6.89 11.34
C LEU A 189 -13.13 8.35 11.80
N ASP A 190 -12.25 9.13 11.18
CA ASP A 190 -12.07 10.54 11.52
C ASP A 190 -13.35 11.37 11.24
N ALA A 191 -14.07 11.05 10.16
CA ALA A 191 -15.36 11.65 9.85
C ALA A 191 -16.44 11.32 10.90
N GLU A 192 -16.53 10.06 11.34
CA GLU A 192 -17.48 9.65 12.40
C GLU A 192 -17.14 10.28 13.75
N VAL A 193 -15.86 10.34 14.12
CA VAL A 193 -15.41 11.02 15.34
C VAL A 193 -15.81 12.51 15.29
N SER A 194 -15.58 13.17 14.15
CA SER A 194 -15.95 14.57 13.95
C SER A 194 -17.47 14.77 14.05
N ARG A 195 -18.26 13.89 13.42
CA ARG A 195 -19.73 13.91 13.50
C ARG A 195 -20.24 13.75 14.92
N HIS A 196 -19.67 12.81 15.67
CA HIS A 196 -20.07 12.54 17.04
C HIS A 196 -19.69 13.70 17.99
N ASN A 197 -18.53 14.33 17.77
CA ASN A 197 -18.14 15.52 18.53
C ASN A 197 -19.08 16.70 18.22
N ALA A 198 -19.42 16.94 16.95
CA ALA A 198 -20.39 17.97 16.56
C ALA A 198 -21.77 17.73 17.19
N LEU A 199 -22.24 16.48 17.24
CA LEU A 199 -23.50 16.12 17.90
C LEU A 199 -23.45 16.38 19.42
N LYS A 200 -22.33 16.09 20.08
CA LYS A 200 -22.14 16.37 21.50
C LYS A 200 -22.11 17.87 21.80
N GLU A 201 -21.42 18.65 20.97
CA GLU A 201 -21.39 20.10 21.11
C GLU A 201 -22.78 20.70 20.88
N SER A 202 -23.49 20.25 19.83
CA SER A 202 -24.85 20.70 19.56
C SER A 202 -25.83 20.36 20.70
N SER A 203 -25.75 19.14 21.28
CA SER A 203 -26.63 18.77 22.39
C SER A 203 -26.29 19.53 23.68
N PHE A 204 -25.02 19.81 23.92
CA PHE A 204 -24.57 20.64 25.04
C PHE A 204 -25.05 22.08 24.91
N GLU A 205 -24.91 22.70 23.73
CA GLU A 205 -25.40 24.06 23.47
C GLU A 205 -26.93 24.13 23.53
N ALA A 206 -27.65 23.13 23.00
CA ALA A 206 -29.09 23.04 23.16
C ALA A 206 -29.50 22.93 24.64
N GLY A 207 -28.78 22.15 25.44
CA GLY A 207 -28.98 22.05 26.88
C GLY A 207 -28.74 23.38 27.61
N LYS A 208 -27.67 24.10 27.28
CA LYS A 208 -27.42 25.45 27.80
C LYS A 208 -28.55 26.41 27.46
N LEU A 209 -29.00 26.43 26.21
CA LEU A 209 -30.09 27.29 25.78
C LEU A 209 -31.37 26.97 26.55
N ALA A 210 -31.71 25.69 26.72
CA ALA A 210 -32.86 25.28 27.50
C ALA A 210 -32.77 25.74 28.98
N VAL A 211 -31.60 25.58 29.61
CA VAL A 211 -31.37 26.07 30.98
C VAL A 211 -31.48 27.59 31.05
N SER A 212 -30.89 28.32 30.10
CA SER A 212 -30.99 29.78 30.06
C SER A 212 -32.43 30.25 29.88
N ALA A 213 -33.21 29.59 29.01
CA ALA A 213 -34.62 29.91 28.81
C ALA A 213 -35.44 29.67 30.09
N TYR A 214 -35.17 28.58 30.81
CA TYR A 214 -35.80 28.30 32.09
C TYR A 214 -35.47 29.37 33.13
N VAL A 215 -34.19 29.76 33.25
CA VAL A 215 -33.73 30.79 34.20
C VAL A 215 -34.30 32.17 33.88
N GLU A 216 -34.43 32.53 32.60
CA GLU A 216 -34.92 33.85 32.20
C GLU A 216 -36.45 33.98 32.23
N LYS A 217 -37.19 32.92 31.89
CA LYS A 217 -38.64 33.00 31.71
C LYS A 217 -39.44 32.34 32.83
N ASP A 218 -39.07 31.12 33.19
CA ASP A 218 -39.89 30.30 34.07
C ASP A 218 -39.53 30.52 35.55
N LEU A 219 -38.24 30.69 35.85
CA LEU A 219 -37.76 30.86 37.22
C LEU A 219 -38.26 32.14 37.90
N PRO A 220 -38.28 33.33 37.26
CA PRO A 220 -38.79 34.54 37.90
C PRO A 220 -40.28 34.44 38.21
N ARG A 221 -41.06 33.84 37.29
CA ARG A 221 -42.49 33.60 37.48
C ARG A 221 -42.75 32.63 38.63
N LEU A 222 -42.04 31.51 38.68
CA LEU A 222 -42.16 30.55 39.79
C LEU A 222 -41.75 31.17 41.13
N LEU A 223 -40.73 32.03 41.12
CA LEU A 223 -40.29 32.74 42.31
C LEU A 223 -41.35 33.76 42.77
N GLU A 224 -41.94 34.51 41.85
CA GLU A 224 -43.02 35.46 42.13
C GLU A 224 -44.27 34.76 42.67
N GLU A 225 -44.71 33.68 42.01
CA GLU A 225 -45.80 32.83 42.48
C GLU A 225 -45.50 32.33 43.91
N HIS A 226 -44.28 31.80 44.15
CA HIS A 226 -43.88 31.34 45.48
C HIS A 226 -43.84 32.46 46.52
N VAL A 227 -43.33 33.65 46.18
CA VAL A 227 -43.29 34.81 47.09
C VAL A 227 -44.69 35.24 47.47
N LEU A 228 -45.60 35.36 46.50
CA LEU A 228 -47.01 35.71 46.74
C LEU A 228 -47.70 34.66 47.61
N ASP A 229 -47.53 33.38 47.30
CA ASP A 229 -48.09 32.28 48.07
C ASP A 229 -47.59 32.30 49.53
N ASN A 230 -46.31 32.64 49.73
CA ASN A 230 -45.70 32.67 51.05
C ASN A 230 -46.10 33.93 51.82
N GLN A 231 -46.21 35.09 51.16
CA GLN A 231 -46.74 36.32 51.75
C GLN A 231 -48.19 36.13 52.20
N GLU A 232 -49.03 35.50 51.37
CA GLU A 232 -50.41 35.21 51.71
C GLU A 232 -50.50 34.26 52.93
N LYS A 233 -49.64 33.23 52.98
CA LYS A 233 -49.55 32.31 54.13
C LYS A 233 -49.11 33.04 55.40
N ILE A 234 -48.10 33.91 55.32
CA ILE A 234 -47.61 34.70 56.45
C ILE A 234 -48.70 35.66 56.94
N ALA A 235 -49.36 36.39 56.03
CA ALA A 235 -50.45 37.31 56.36
C ALA A 235 -51.63 36.56 57.02
N LYS A 236 -52.08 35.45 56.43
CA LYS A 236 -53.12 34.58 57.02
C LYS A 236 -52.71 34.01 58.37
N ALA A 237 -51.44 33.69 58.57
CA ALA A 237 -50.94 33.21 59.85
C ALA A 237 -50.90 34.32 60.90
N TRP A 238 -50.46 35.53 60.53
CA TRP A 238 -50.42 36.69 61.39
C TRP A 238 -51.83 37.14 61.82
N LEU A 239 -52.80 37.16 60.90
CA LEU A 239 -54.21 37.47 61.20
C LEU A 239 -54.85 36.46 62.18
N LYS A 240 -54.30 35.25 62.32
CA LYS A 240 -54.73 34.26 63.32
C LYS A 240 -54.12 34.50 64.70
N THR A 241 -53.18 35.43 64.86
CA THR A 241 -52.63 35.80 66.17
C THR A 241 -53.57 36.76 66.91
N PRO A 242 -53.49 36.83 68.25
CA PRO A 242 -54.26 37.82 69.03
C PRO A 242 -53.97 39.26 68.60
N ASP A 243 -52.72 39.58 68.29
CA ASP A 243 -52.31 40.93 67.90
C ASP A 243 -52.79 41.29 66.49
N GLY A 244 -52.72 40.34 65.55
CA GLY A 244 -53.26 40.52 64.21
C GLY A 244 -54.78 40.74 64.18
N ARG A 245 -55.54 40.02 65.02
CA ARG A 245 -56.99 40.25 65.16
C ARG A 245 -57.31 41.61 65.75
N LYS A 246 -56.61 42.01 66.83
CA LYS A 246 -56.78 43.34 67.43
C LYS A 246 -56.50 44.45 66.43
N HIS A 247 -55.46 44.32 65.61
CA HIS A 247 -55.14 45.30 64.60
C HIS A 247 -56.23 45.38 63.53
N LEU A 248 -56.75 44.25 63.04
CA LEU A 248 -57.87 44.21 62.10
C LEU A 248 -59.14 44.87 62.68
N ASP A 249 -59.45 44.61 63.95
CA ASP A 249 -60.59 45.22 64.63
C ASP A 249 -60.41 46.74 64.79
N MET A 250 -59.19 47.20 65.11
CA MET A 250 -58.88 48.63 65.22
C MET A 250 -58.92 49.33 63.86
N GLU A 251 -58.31 48.77 62.80
CA GLU A 251 -58.41 49.33 61.46
C GLU A 251 -59.84 49.32 60.93
N GLY A 252 -60.62 48.27 61.22
CA GLY A 252 -62.03 48.22 60.87
C GLY A 252 -62.83 49.32 61.55
N LEU A 253 -62.55 49.60 62.82
CA LEU A 253 -63.16 50.70 63.57
C LEU A 253 -62.75 52.06 63.00
N ILE A 254 -61.45 52.28 62.73
CA ILE A 254 -60.95 53.52 62.14
C ILE A 254 -61.59 53.76 60.77
N ASN A 255 -61.61 52.76 59.88
CA ASN A 255 -62.23 52.89 58.56
C ASN A 255 -63.73 53.20 58.65
N PHE A 256 -64.43 52.60 59.61
CA PHE A 256 -65.84 52.90 59.85
C PHE A 256 -66.05 54.33 60.36
N GLU A 257 -65.21 54.79 61.29
CA GLU A 257 -65.26 56.15 61.83
C GLU A 257 -64.90 57.19 60.77
N CYS A 258 -63.85 56.97 59.98
CA CYS A 258 -63.46 57.81 58.84
C CYS A 258 -64.59 57.90 57.82
N GLY A 259 -65.18 56.76 57.42
CA GLY A 259 -66.31 56.73 56.49
C GLY A 259 -67.52 57.51 57.03
N ARG A 260 -67.82 57.36 58.32
CA ARG A 260 -68.90 58.11 58.99
C ARG A 260 -68.62 59.62 59.04
N PHE A 261 -67.38 60.00 59.37
CA PHE A 261 -66.94 61.40 59.38
C PHE A 261 -67.05 62.05 57.99
N VAL A 262 -66.57 61.38 56.95
CA VAL A 262 -66.65 61.88 55.56
C VAL A 262 -68.11 62.09 55.15
N MET A 263 -68.97 61.09 55.36
CA MET A 263 -70.39 61.21 55.02
C MET A 263 -71.10 62.31 55.82
N GLN A 264 -70.78 62.48 57.10
CA GLN A 264 -71.36 63.56 57.91
C GLN A 264 -70.87 64.92 57.43
N SER A 265 -69.58 65.06 57.12
CA SER A 265 -68.98 66.29 56.62
C SER A 265 -69.60 66.73 55.29
N GLU A 266 -69.73 65.80 54.33
CA GLU A 266 -70.39 66.06 53.04
C GLU A 266 -71.85 66.50 53.24
N LEU A 267 -72.59 65.84 54.14
CA LEU A 267 -73.98 66.19 54.43
C LEU A 267 -74.09 67.59 55.07
N TYR A 268 -73.17 67.93 55.97
CA TYR A 268 -73.10 69.24 56.62
C TYR A 268 -72.74 70.35 55.62
N GLU A 269 -71.81 70.11 54.71
CA GLU A 269 -71.46 71.04 53.63
C GLU A 269 -72.66 71.32 52.71
N ILE A 270 -73.38 70.28 52.30
CA ILE A 270 -74.57 70.41 51.44
C ILE A 270 -75.67 71.25 52.11
N LEU A 271 -75.91 71.03 53.42
CA LEU A 271 -76.91 71.77 54.19
C LEU A 271 -76.49 73.23 54.41
N SER A 272 -75.21 73.46 54.72
CA SER A 272 -74.64 74.80 54.88
C SER A 272 -74.74 75.62 53.59
N ALA A 273 -74.45 75.01 52.43
CA ALA A 273 -74.60 75.64 51.11
C ALA A 273 -76.05 76.07 50.81
N ARG A 274 -77.03 75.48 51.48
CA ARG A 274 -78.47 75.82 51.38
C ARG A 274 -78.94 76.76 52.50
N ASN A 275 -78.02 77.33 53.29
CA ASN A 275 -78.28 78.16 54.47
C ASN A 275 -79.15 77.47 55.54
N VAL A 276 -79.13 76.14 55.62
CA VAL A 276 -79.83 75.38 56.65
C VAL A 276 -78.81 74.97 57.70
N ARG A 277 -79.03 75.35 58.98
CA ARG A 277 -78.16 74.88 60.06
C ARG A 277 -78.55 73.44 60.43
N PRO A 278 -77.64 72.46 60.30
CA PRO A 278 -77.94 71.05 60.57
C PRO A 278 -78.52 70.79 61.97
N GLU A 279 -78.12 71.57 62.96
CA GLU A 279 -78.56 71.42 64.35
C GLU A 279 -80.07 71.68 64.51
N PHE A 280 -80.67 72.54 63.67
CA PHE A 280 -82.12 72.79 63.69
C PHE A 280 -82.95 71.64 63.11
N LEU A 281 -82.31 70.74 62.35
CA LEU A 281 -82.93 69.51 61.85
C LEU A 281 -82.75 68.34 62.83
N GLY A 282 -82.13 68.57 63.99
CA GLY A 282 -81.83 67.53 64.97
C GLY A 282 -80.63 66.66 64.60
N LEU A 283 -79.77 67.10 63.66
CA LEU A 283 -78.54 66.37 63.34
C LEU A 283 -77.51 66.54 64.47
N PRO A 284 -76.73 65.48 64.78
CA PRO A 284 -75.70 65.52 65.81
C PRO A 284 -74.54 66.43 65.39
N PRO A 285 -73.85 67.10 66.32
CA PRO A 285 -72.74 68.00 65.99
C PRO A 285 -71.67 67.32 65.12
N PRO A 286 -70.93 68.10 64.31
CA PRO A 286 -69.89 67.55 63.45
C PRO A 286 -68.90 66.75 64.29
N MET A 287 -68.63 65.53 63.86
CA MET A 287 -67.63 64.68 64.48
C MET A 287 -66.23 65.26 64.28
N ASP A 288 -65.34 64.98 65.23
CA ASP A 288 -63.91 65.20 65.06
C ASP A 288 -63.34 64.22 64.01
N ASP A 289 -62.32 64.65 63.28
CA ASP A 289 -61.63 63.81 62.29
C ASP A 289 -60.93 62.64 63.01
N PRO A 290 -61.33 61.38 62.74
CA PRO A 290 -60.77 60.21 63.39
C PRO A 290 -59.34 59.86 62.90
N ASP A 291 -58.86 60.47 61.81
CA ASP A 291 -57.47 60.35 61.35
C ASP A 291 -56.80 61.73 61.27
N PRO A 292 -56.24 62.25 62.39
CA PRO A 292 -55.65 63.58 62.40
C PRO A 292 -54.48 63.64 61.42
N PRO A 293 -54.26 64.77 60.72
CA PRO A 293 -53.18 64.88 59.75
C PRO A 293 -51.86 64.51 60.42
N GLN A 294 -51.20 63.48 59.90
CA GLN A 294 -49.90 63.05 60.39
C GLN A 294 -48.96 64.26 60.34
N SER A 295 -48.58 64.76 61.51
CA SER A 295 -47.62 65.85 61.61
C SER A 295 -46.37 65.42 60.85
N PRO A 296 -45.82 66.25 59.95
CA PRO A 296 -44.65 65.86 59.17
C PRO A 296 -43.50 65.55 60.13
N ALA A 297 -42.98 64.32 60.01
CA ALA A 297 -41.74 63.88 60.64
C ALA A 297 -40.52 64.41 59.86
#